data_AF-A0A4S0MPY0-F1
#
_entry.id   AF-A0A4S0MPY0-F1
#
_cell.length_a   1.000
_cell.length_b   1.000
_cell.length_c   1.000
_cell.angle_alpha   90.00
_cell.angle_beta   90.00
_cell.angle_gamma   90.00
#
_symmetry.space_group_name_H-M   'P 1'
#
loop_
_entity.id
_entity.type
_entity.pdbx_description
1 polymer ?
#
loop_
_entity_poly.entity_id
_entity_poly.type
_entity_poly.pdbx_seq_one_letter_code
_entity_poly.pdbx_strand_id
1 'polypeptide(L)'
;DTPLTLTEDEIDRLRSLNDPVDLEEVKRIYLSLSRLLSAHVEASQLLFRQRQAFFNAQDVVKTPFIIGIAGSVAVGKSTTARVLKELLARWPSSPKVDLITTD
;
A
#
# COMPACT_ATOMS: atom_id res chain seq x y z
N ASP A 1 3.90 -5.13 17.79
CA ASP A 1 3.44 -3.87 17.18
C ASP A 1 4.57 -3.18 16.45
N THR A 2 4.43 -2.98 15.15
CA THR A 2 5.37 -2.14 14.38
C THR A 2 5.03 -0.68 14.70
N PRO A 3 5.95 0.13 15.23
CA PRO A 3 5.67 1.54 15.47
C PRO A 3 5.33 2.22 14.14
N LEU A 4 4.08 2.67 14.02
CA LEU A 4 3.61 3.45 12.87
C LEU A 4 3.98 4.92 13.08
N THR A 5 5.27 5.20 13.19
CA THR A 5 5.77 6.57 13.25
C THR A 5 6.25 6.99 11.87
N LEU A 6 5.78 8.16 11.42
CA LEU A 6 6.35 8.82 10.25
C LEU A 6 7.73 9.36 10.63
N THR A 7 8.75 9.03 9.85
CA THR A 7 10.10 9.64 9.96
C THR A 7 10.11 11.02 9.30
N GLU A 8 11.12 11.84 9.61
CA GLU A 8 11.23 13.21 9.11
C GLU A 8 11.37 13.25 7.58
N ASP A 9 12.18 12.36 7.00
CA ASP A 9 12.30 12.19 5.55
C ASP A 9 10.98 11.78 4.88
N GLU A 10 10.11 11.06 5.59
CA GLU A 10 8.79 10.65 5.09
C GLU A 10 7.79 11.79 5.11
N ILE A 11 7.87 12.63 6.15
CA ILE A 11 7.10 13.87 6.22
C ILE A 11 7.47 14.76 5.03
N ASP A 12 8.75 14.85 4.70
CA ASP A 12 9.21 15.68 3.57
C ASP A 12 8.82 15.07 2.22
N ARG A 13 8.89 13.74 2.06
CA ARG A 13 8.34 13.06 0.86
C ARG A 13 6.84 13.29 0.72
N LEU A 14 6.06 13.13 1.78
CA LEU A 14 4.61 13.36 1.75
C LEU A 14 4.26 14.82 1.46
N ARG A 15 5.01 15.78 2.04
CA ARG A 15 4.89 17.21 1.73
C ARG A 15 5.25 17.54 0.28
N SER A 16 6.21 16.81 -0.30
CA SER A 16 6.65 17.00 -1.68
C SER A 16 5.65 16.49 -2.73
N LEU A 17 4.62 15.73 -2.34
CA LEU A 17 3.62 15.19 -3.27
C LEU A 17 2.75 16.26 -3.96
N ASN A 18 2.95 17.55 -3.66
CA ASN A 18 2.16 18.69 -4.17
C ASN A 18 0.64 18.56 -3.88
N ASP A 19 0.25 17.57 -3.07
CA ASP A 19 -1.10 17.31 -2.64
C ASP A 19 -1.32 17.96 -1.26
N PRO A 20 -2.49 18.58 -1.01
CA PRO A 20 -2.82 19.22 0.25
C PRO A 20 -3.22 18.20 1.33
N VAL A 21 -2.39 17.18 1.58
CA VAL A 21 -2.66 16.17 2.61
C VAL A 21 -2.02 16.60 3.92
N ASP A 22 -2.85 16.74 4.96
CA ASP A 22 -2.40 17.02 6.31
C ASP A 22 -1.71 15.78 6.91
N LEU A 23 -0.52 15.97 7.51
CA LEU A 23 0.21 14.91 8.21
C LEU A 23 -0.63 14.29 9.33
N GLU A 24 -1.49 15.08 9.95
CA GLU A 24 -2.39 14.61 10.99
C GLU A 24 -3.47 13.67 10.41
N GLU A 25 -3.97 13.94 9.20
CA GLU A 25 -4.84 13.04 8.46
C GLU A 25 -4.12 11.73 8.10
N VAL A 26 -2.86 11.83 7.65
CA VAL A 26 -2.01 10.65 7.36
C VAL A 26 -1.89 9.76 8.60
N LYS A 27 -1.55 10.36 9.74
CA LYS A 27 -1.38 9.61 11.00
C LYS A 27 -2.67 8.96 11.47
N ARG A 28 -3.78 9.70 11.41
CA ARG A 28 -5.07 9.26 11.96
C ARG A 28 -5.76 8.22 11.09
N ILE A 29 -5.64 8.33 9.78
CA ILE A 29 -6.44 7.54 8.82
C ILE A 29 -5.54 6.62 8.00
N TYR A 30 -4.59 7.18 7.26
CA TYR A 30 -3.86 6.44 6.23
C TYR A 30 -2.89 5.40 6.79
N LEU A 31 -2.26 5.65 7.95
CA LEU A 31 -1.40 4.66 8.59
C LEU A 31 -2.17 3.38 8.96
N SER A 32 -3.33 3.52 9.60
CA SER A 32 -4.19 2.39 9.97
C SER A 32 -4.69 1.63 8.74
N LEU A 33 -5.10 2.36 7.69
CA LEU A 33 -5.51 1.76 6.42
C LEU A 33 -4.36 1.00 5.75
N SER A 34 -3.15 1.56 5.73
CA SER A 34 -1.97 0.89 5.17
C SER A 34 -1.63 -0.40 5.91
N ARG A 35 -1.77 -0.43 7.24
CA ARG A 35 -1.56 -1.63 8.06
C ARG A 35 -2.59 -2.71 7.73
N LEU A 36 -3.85 -2.33 7.58
CA LEU A 36 -4.91 -3.26 7.19
C LEU A 36 -4.63 -3.87 5.81
N LEU A 37 -4.25 -3.04 4.83
CA LEU A 37 -3.91 -3.46 3.48
C LEU A 37 -2.66 -4.36 3.47
N SER A 38 -1.62 -4.04 4.25
CA SER A 38 -0.43 -4.90 4.40
C SER A 38 -0.79 -6.28 4.93
N ALA A 39 -1.66 -6.35 5.95
CA ALA A 39 -2.13 -7.63 6.47
C ALA A 39 -2.86 -8.48 5.41
N HIS A 40 -3.64 -7.85 4.52
CA HIS A 40 -4.28 -8.54 3.39
C HIS A 40 -3.26 -9.06 2.38
N VAL A 41 -2.24 -8.27 2.06
CA VAL A 41 -1.15 -8.66 1.16
C VAL A 41 -0.40 -9.87 1.73
N GLU A 42 -0.04 -9.84 3.00
CA GLU A 42 0.66 -10.92 3.71
C GLU A 42 -0.17 -12.20 3.75
N ALA A 43 -1.45 -12.11 4.14
CA ALA A 43 -2.36 -13.25 4.15
C ALA A 43 -2.49 -13.88 2.75
N SER A 44 -2.64 -13.04 1.71
CA SER A 44 -2.68 -13.50 0.33
C SER A 44 -1.37 -14.19 -0.10
N GLN A 45 -0.21 -13.70 0.33
CA GLN A 45 1.09 -14.33 0.04
C GLN A 45 1.23 -15.68 0.75
N LEU A 46 0.79 -15.77 2.01
CA LEU A 46 0.80 -17.01 2.77
C LEU A 46 -0.08 -18.07 2.10
N LEU A 47 -1.32 -17.72 1.73
CA LEU A 47 -2.24 -18.62 1.03
C LEU A 47 -1.66 -19.11 -0.31
N PHE A 48 -0.99 -18.22 -1.05
CA PHE A 48 -0.30 -18.61 -2.28
C PHE A 48 0.78 -19.65 -2.02
N ARG A 49 1.68 -19.43 -1.04
CA ARG A 49 2.75 -20.38 -0.68
C ARG A 49 2.20 -21.73 -0.25
N GLN A 50 1.11 -21.76 0.52
CA GLN A 50 0.47 -23.00 0.93
C GLN A 50 -0.08 -23.80 -0.27
N ARG A 51 -0.76 -23.11 -1.21
CA ARG A 51 -1.24 -23.75 -2.45
C ARG A 51 -0.09 -24.25 -3.31
N GLN A 52 0.97 -23.47 -3.44
CA GLN A 52 2.17 -23.84 -4.19
C GLN A 52 2.79 -25.14 -3.66
N ALA A 53 2.94 -25.22 -2.33
CA ALA A 53 3.45 -26.42 -1.67
C ALA A 53 2.51 -27.63 -1.87
N PHE A 54 1.20 -27.43 -1.74
CA PHE A 54 0.20 -28.49 -1.91
C PHE A 54 0.22 -29.12 -3.32
N PHE A 55 0.35 -28.30 -4.36
CA PHE A 55 0.39 -28.76 -5.75
C PHE A 55 1.80 -29.10 -6.26
N ASN A 56 2.84 -28.98 -5.43
CA ASN A 56 4.25 -29.11 -5.83
C ASN A 56 4.64 -28.25 -7.06
N ALA A 57 4.09 -27.04 -7.15
CA ALA A 57 4.21 -26.19 -8.33
C ALA A 57 5.31 -25.12 -8.16
N GLN A 58 6.57 -25.56 -8.12
CA GLN A 58 7.72 -24.70 -7.77
C GLN A 58 7.93 -23.51 -8.73
N ASP A 59 7.54 -23.64 -10.01
CA ASP A 59 7.77 -22.62 -11.04
C ASP A 59 6.65 -21.57 -11.13
N VAL A 60 5.62 -21.66 -10.29
CA VAL A 60 4.51 -20.69 -10.32
C VAL A 60 4.90 -19.43 -9.56
N VAL A 61 4.78 -18.28 -10.23
CA VAL A 61 4.98 -16.97 -9.63
C VAL A 61 3.64 -16.40 -9.16
N LYS A 62 3.62 -15.82 -7.97
CA LYS A 62 2.42 -15.16 -7.45
C LYS A 62 2.06 -13.95 -8.32
N THR A 63 0.79 -13.80 -8.65
CA THR A 63 0.28 -12.57 -9.25
C THR A 63 0.36 -11.39 -8.28
N PRO A 64 0.62 -10.16 -8.78
CA PRO A 64 0.58 -8.97 -7.95
C PRO A 64 -0.76 -8.79 -7.22
N PHE A 65 -0.73 -8.20 -6.03
CA PHE A 65 -1.93 -7.81 -5.32
C PHE A 65 -2.44 -6.47 -5.86
N ILE A 66 -3.69 -6.42 -6.29
CA ILE A 66 -4.28 -5.23 -6.93
C ILE A 66 -5.21 -4.51 -5.96
N ILE A 67 -5.01 -3.20 -5.80
CA ILE A 67 -5.87 -2.32 -5.00
C ILE A 67 -6.54 -1.34 -5.97
N GLY A 68 -7.86 -1.44 -6.11
CA GLY A 68 -8.66 -0.50 -6.90
C GLY A 68 -9.10 0.69 -6.05
N ILE A 69 -8.86 1.91 -6.53
CA ILE A 69 -9.32 3.15 -5.89
C ILE A 69 -10.33 3.83 -6.82
N ALA A 70 -11.59 3.89 -6.38
CA ALA A 70 -12.70 4.41 -7.16
C ALA A 70 -13.40 5.58 -6.45
N GLY A 71 -14.24 6.32 -7.19
CA GLY A 71 -14.91 7.53 -6.69
C GLY A 71 -15.11 8.60 -7.78
N SER A 72 -15.88 9.64 -7.44
CA SER A 72 -16.22 10.74 -8.37
C SER A 72 -15.00 11.53 -8.87
N VAL A 73 -15.16 12.29 -9.95
CA VAL A 73 -14.15 13.23 -10.44
C VAL A 73 -13.86 14.28 -9.35
N ALA A 74 -12.59 14.66 -9.19
CA ALA A 74 -12.11 15.62 -8.19
C ALA A 74 -12.30 15.24 -6.70
N VAL A 75 -12.73 14.02 -6.37
CA VAL A 75 -12.92 13.57 -4.96
C VAL A 75 -11.61 13.26 -4.22
N GLY A 76 -10.45 13.36 -4.87
CA GLY A 76 -9.15 13.10 -4.24
C GLY A 76 -8.59 11.68 -4.41
N LYS A 77 -9.11 10.87 -5.36
CA LYS A 77 -8.59 9.51 -5.63
C LYS A 77 -7.08 9.46 -5.83
N SER A 78 -6.54 10.34 -6.67
CA SER A 78 -5.12 10.37 -7.00
C SER A 78 -4.26 10.72 -5.79
N THR A 79 -4.77 11.61 -4.94
CA THR A 79 -4.17 11.98 -3.66
C THR A 79 -4.10 10.78 -2.71
N THR A 80 -5.24 10.11 -2.47
CA THR A 80 -5.29 8.88 -1.66
C THR A 80 -4.36 7.81 -2.21
N ALA A 81 -4.32 7.62 -3.53
CA ALA A 81 -3.49 6.61 -4.17
C ALA A 81 -1.99 6.85 -3.97
N ARG A 82 -1.54 8.10 -4.09
CA ARG A 82 -0.13 8.48 -3.87
C ARG A 82 0.28 8.28 -2.42
N VAL A 83 -0.54 8.70 -1.46
CA VAL A 83 -0.27 8.48 -0.03
C VAL A 83 -0.19 6.98 0.29
N LEU A 84 -1.15 6.18 -0.18
CA LEU A 84 -1.13 4.74 0.05
C LEU A 84 0.06 4.05 -0.60
N LYS A 85 0.48 4.47 -1.80
CA LYS A 85 1.68 3.95 -2.46
C LYS A 85 2.92 4.12 -1.57
N GLU A 86 3.15 5.33 -1.07
CA GLU A 86 4.30 5.63 -0.21
C GLU A 86 4.26 4.83 1.09
N LEU A 87 3.09 4.72 1.72
CA LEU A 87 2.95 3.96 2.97
C LEU A 87 3.10 2.45 2.77
N LEU A 88 2.57 1.90 1.68
CA LEU A 88 2.63 0.47 1.40
C LEU A 88 4.04 0.01 0.99
N ALA A 89 4.80 0.85 0.28
CA ALA A 89 6.18 0.55 -0.12
C ALA A 89 7.13 0.35 1.08
N ARG A 90 6.72 0.78 2.28
CA ARG A 90 7.51 0.65 3.52
C ARG A 90 7.41 -0.72 4.17
N TRP A 91 6.39 -1.51 3.84
CA TRP A 91 6.19 -2.79 4.50
C TRP A 91 7.21 -3.81 3.99
N PRO A 92 7.91 -4.55 4.87
CA PRO A 92 8.89 -5.56 4.45
C PRO A 92 8.31 -6.61 3.49
N SER A 93 7.00 -6.85 3.57
CA SER A 93 6.25 -7.79 2.75
C SER A 93 5.91 -7.26 1.35
N SER A 94 6.12 -5.97 1.06
CA SER A 94 5.70 -5.33 -0.20
C SER A 94 6.73 -4.33 -0.76
N PRO A 95 7.92 -4.79 -1.20
CA PRO A 95 9.03 -3.91 -1.59
C PRO A 95 8.79 -3.15 -2.91
N LYS A 96 7.83 -3.58 -3.74
CA LYS A 96 7.50 -2.92 -5.01
C LYS A 96 6.01 -2.59 -5.07
N VAL A 97 5.70 -1.30 -5.10
CA VAL A 97 4.34 -0.77 -5.21
C VAL A 97 4.28 0.24 -6.36
N ASP A 98 3.59 -0.13 -7.42
CA ASP A 98 3.38 0.71 -8.60
C ASP A 98 1.98 1.36 -8.54
N LEU A 99 1.85 2.55 -9.14
CA LEU A 99 0.58 3.26 -9.29
C LEU A 99 0.30 3.45 -10.78
N ILE A 100 -0.84 2.93 -11.24
CA ILE A 100 -1.34 3.08 -12.60
C ILE A 100 -2.68 3.80 -12.53
N THR A 101 -2.83 4.86 -13.31
CA THR A 101 -4.10 5.58 -13.46
C THR A 101 -4.84 5.07 -14.69
N THR A 102 -6.17 5.24 -14.70
CA THR A 102 -7.04 4.77 -15.80
C THR A 102 -7.44 5.88 -16.77
N ASP A 103 -6.86 7.08 -16.62
CA ASP A 103 -7.11 8.27 -17.44
C ASP A 103 -6.18 8.37 -18.65
#